data_AF-A0A183IC36-F1
#
_entry.id   AF-A0A183IC36-F1
#
_cell.length_a   1.000
_cell.length_b   1.000
_cell.length_c   1.000
_cell.angle_alpha   90.00
_cell.angle_beta   90.00
_cell.angle_gamma   90.00
#
_symmetry.space_group_name_H-M   'P 1'
#
loop_
_entity.id
_entity.type
_entity.pdbx_description
1 polymer ?
#
loop_
_entity_poly.entity_id
_entity_poly.type
_entity_poly.pdbx_seq_one_letter_code
_entity_poly.pdbx_strand_id
1 'polypeptide(L)'
;MLSDYVPPYNATVVERLLNNVAKNAFEFRIRSFSLKIYFSAIGSDTGGSTRNPASFCGVVGFKPTYGLLSRHGLISLVNSLDVPAIFTKIIQQLSANSLLTLELMAGIDVKDSTTVDFERCKPAVKDLKSLKIGLPKEYFTDDLSKSVVKLWMEVATLLETTFGCKLVEVSLPHTPYSIRCYHVIGESEIASNMARYDGIEYGHRVEESSSLSNMVALSRQEGFNEVVRRRILAGNYFLLKRYNENYFNIYRSTSAAKVRRLIANDFYRLFRQDKVDLLLTPITPSDAPLYSEYVDNEDGYTRERTDDYFTQPVNLAGICLFWLINLW
;
A
#
# COMPACT_ATOMS: atom_id res chain seq x y z
N MET A 1 -1.76 18.94 17.02
CA MET A 1 -2.46 17.74 16.49
C MET A 1 -1.52 16.76 15.77
N LEU A 2 -0.49 17.20 15.02
CA LEU A 2 0.50 16.29 14.38
C LEU A 2 1.85 16.19 15.14
N SER A 3 1.91 16.61 16.41
CA SER A 3 3.17 16.65 17.18
C SER A 3 3.72 15.27 17.55
N ASP A 4 2.84 14.28 17.67
CA ASP A 4 3.15 13.00 18.31
C ASP A 4 2.83 11.79 17.42
N TYR A 5 2.37 12.00 16.18
CA TYR A 5 2.10 10.91 15.24
C TYR A 5 3.42 10.38 14.62
N VAL A 6 3.73 9.10 14.88
CA VAL A 6 4.83 8.36 14.24
C VAL A 6 4.20 7.34 13.27
N PRO A 7 4.34 7.50 11.95
CA PRO A 7 3.81 6.53 11.01
C PRO A 7 4.53 5.18 11.16
N PRO A 8 3.81 4.04 11.15
CA PRO A 8 4.38 2.71 11.37
C PRO A 8 5.21 2.18 10.18
N TYR A 9 5.34 2.95 9.10
CA TYR A 9 5.93 2.51 7.84
C TYR A 9 7.22 3.28 7.54
N ASN A 10 8.37 2.57 7.60
CA ASN A 10 9.64 3.07 7.10
C ASN A 10 9.63 2.99 5.56
N ALA A 11 9.52 4.14 4.89
CA ALA A 11 9.76 4.23 3.46
C ALA A 11 11.26 4.37 3.19
N THR A 12 11.86 3.43 2.46
CA THR A 12 13.26 3.54 2.03
C THR A 12 13.41 3.09 0.58
N VAL A 13 13.61 4.05 -0.34
CA VAL A 13 14.14 3.89 -1.72
C VAL A 13 14.66 5.29 -2.13
N VAL A 14 15.71 5.55 -2.93
CA VAL A 14 16.19 4.91 -4.17
C VAL A 14 17.60 5.40 -4.58
N GLU A 15 18.40 4.54 -5.22
CA GLU A 15 19.69 4.82 -5.89
C GLU A 15 19.54 5.41 -7.32
N ARG A 16 18.41 5.20 -8.03
CA ARG A 16 18.16 5.75 -9.39
C ARG A 16 17.98 7.27 -9.46
N LEU A 17 17.60 7.95 -8.36
CA LEU A 17 17.52 9.41 -8.33
C LEU A 17 18.90 10.08 -8.42
N LEU A 18 19.95 9.41 -7.90
CA LEU A 18 21.30 9.97 -7.80
C LEU A 18 21.99 10.14 -9.17
N ASN A 19 21.54 9.41 -10.20
CA ASN A 19 22.19 9.45 -11.51
C ASN A 19 21.62 10.50 -12.47
N ASN A 20 20.44 11.09 -12.21
CA ASN A 20 19.79 11.99 -13.15
C ASN A 20 19.18 13.28 -12.57
N VAL A 21 19.10 13.44 -11.24
CA VAL A 21 18.56 14.68 -10.64
C VAL A 21 19.41 15.10 -9.45
N ALA A 22 19.70 16.40 -9.42
CA ALA A 22 20.50 17.14 -8.45
C ALA A 22 20.63 16.51 -7.05
N LYS A 23 21.88 16.47 -6.56
CA LYS A 23 22.23 16.39 -5.14
C LYS A 23 21.37 17.38 -4.36
N ASN A 24 20.35 16.92 -3.65
CA ASN A 24 19.89 17.46 -2.37
C ASN A 24 18.72 16.64 -1.81
N ALA A 25 18.83 16.37 -0.51
CA ALA A 25 17.88 15.72 0.39
C ALA A 25 17.72 14.22 0.19
N PHE A 26 17.77 13.43 1.26
CA PHE A 26 16.82 12.33 1.52
C PHE A 26 17.13 11.69 2.89
N GLU A 27 16.42 12.18 3.91
CA GLU A 27 16.15 11.48 5.17
C GLU A 27 14.69 11.79 5.49
N PHE A 28 13.78 10.81 5.36
CA PHE A 28 12.34 11.08 5.31
C PHE A 28 11.59 10.60 6.54
N ARG A 29 11.08 11.56 7.31
CA ARG A 29 9.87 11.42 8.14
C ARG A 29 8.76 12.22 7.45
N ILE A 30 7.57 11.63 7.29
CA ILE A 30 6.37 12.23 6.64
C ILE A 30 6.06 13.64 7.15
N ARG A 31 6.40 13.92 8.42
CA ARG A 31 6.29 15.23 9.08
C ARG A 31 7.09 16.35 8.39
N SER A 32 8.30 16.08 7.90
CA SER A 32 9.16 17.07 7.22
C SER A 32 8.57 17.54 5.87
N PHE A 33 7.76 16.68 5.24
CA PHE A 33 7.05 17.01 4.00
C PHE A 33 5.86 17.95 4.24
N SER A 34 5.08 17.68 5.29
CA SER A 34 3.97 18.52 5.73
C SER A 34 4.44 19.93 6.13
N LEU A 35 5.66 20.06 6.66
CA LEU A 35 6.29 21.33 7.08
C LEU A 35 6.87 22.20 5.94
N LYS A 36 6.39 22.00 4.70
CA LYS A 36 6.71 22.82 3.51
C LYS A 36 8.12 22.69 2.90
N ILE A 37 8.97 21.77 3.34
CA ILE A 37 10.38 21.72 2.91
C ILE A 37 10.58 21.13 1.49
N TYR A 38 9.70 20.25 1.00
CA TYR A 38 9.90 19.52 -0.28
C TYR A 38 8.68 19.55 -1.22
N PHE A 39 8.90 19.39 -2.53
CA PHE A 39 7.84 19.43 -3.56
C PHE A 39 7.19 18.07 -3.83
N SER A 40 7.94 16.98 -3.71
CA SER A 40 7.46 15.60 -3.81
C SER A 40 8.34 14.71 -2.91
N ALA A 41 7.82 13.55 -2.52
CA ALA A 41 8.58 12.53 -1.81
C ALA A 41 8.23 11.13 -2.32
N ILE A 42 9.16 10.19 -2.15
CA ILE A 42 8.96 8.79 -2.52
C ILE A 42 8.61 8.00 -1.27
N GLY A 43 7.57 7.18 -1.39
CA GLY A 43 7.14 6.19 -0.43
C GLY A 43 7.23 4.77 -0.99
N SER A 44 6.74 3.82 -0.20
CA SER A 44 6.33 2.51 -0.69
C SER A 44 4.93 2.21 -0.19
N ASP A 45 4.19 1.40 -0.92
CA ASP A 45 2.84 0.99 -0.56
C ASP A 45 2.65 -0.50 -0.84
N THR A 46 2.66 -1.29 0.24
CA THR A 46 2.45 -2.74 0.20
C THR A 46 1.01 -3.12 0.51
N GLY A 47 0.36 -2.38 1.42
CA GLY A 47 -1.03 -2.59 1.83
C GLY A 47 -1.79 -1.31 2.18
N GLY A 48 -1.26 -0.14 1.82
CA GLY A 48 -1.78 1.17 2.26
C GLY A 48 -0.72 2.12 2.82
N SER A 49 0.54 1.67 2.91
CA SER A 49 1.64 2.39 3.58
C SER A 49 2.00 3.77 3.01
N THR A 50 1.47 4.14 1.84
CA THR A 50 1.50 5.53 1.34
C THR A 50 0.16 6.21 1.45
N ARG A 51 -0.94 5.53 1.11
CA ARG A 51 -2.28 6.12 1.10
C ARG A 51 -2.84 6.44 2.48
N ASN A 52 -2.64 5.57 3.46
CA ASN A 52 -3.09 5.78 4.83
C ASN A 52 -2.42 7.00 5.49
N PRO A 53 -1.08 7.12 5.50
CA PRO A 53 -0.46 8.32 6.06
C PRO A 53 -0.72 9.58 5.22
N ALA A 54 -0.90 9.47 3.91
CA ALA A 54 -1.37 10.57 3.07
C ALA A 54 -2.73 11.10 3.54
N SER A 55 -3.68 10.19 3.80
CA SER A 55 -5.00 10.50 4.36
C SER A 55 -4.90 11.25 5.67
N PHE A 56 -4.15 10.70 6.63
CA PHE A 56 -3.98 11.31 7.95
C PHE A 56 -3.23 12.64 7.95
N CYS A 57 -2.36 12.87 6.97
CA CYS A 57 -1.55 14.09 6.89
C CYS A 57 -2.15 15.17 5.99
N GLY A 58 -3.28 14.92 5.31
CA GLY A 58 -3.87 15.87 4.39
C GLY A 58 -3.00 16.12 3.14
N VAL A 59 -2.26 15.12 2.65
CA VAL A 59 -1.35 15.24 1.49
C VAL A 59 -1.62 14.16 0.46
N VAL A 60 -1.48 14.47 -0.82
CA VAL A 60 -1.75 13.51 -1.90
C VAL A 60 -0.79 12.31 -1.80
N GLY A 61 -1.35 11.11 -1.76
CA GLY A 61 -0.62 9.85 -1.82
C GLY A 61 -1.03 9.06 -3.06
N PHE A 62 -0.07 8.77 -3.93
CA PHE A 62 -0.31 8.03 -5.16
C PHE A 62 0.44 6.69 -5.14
N LYS A 63 -0.34 5.61 -5.25
CA LYS A 63 0.19 4.27 -5.51
C LYS A 63 -0.04 3.91 -6.99
N PRO A 64 1.01 3.85 -7.81
CA PRO A 64 0.92 3.39 -9.19
C PRO A 64 0.45 1.95 -9.35
N THR A 65 0.17 1.55 -10.59
CA THR A 65 -0.06 0.15 -10.97
C THR A 65 1.19 -0.69 -10.66
N TYR A 66 1.01 -1.90 -10.16
CA TYR A 66 2.14 -2.81 -9.91
C TYR A 66 2.91 -3.06 -11.22
N GLY A 67 4.24 -2.97 -11.15
CA GLY A 67 5.13 -3.08 -12.30
C GLY A 67 5.31 -1.79 -13.12
N LEU A 68 4.62 -0.69 -12.81
CA LEU A 68 4.85 0.58 -13.52
C LEU A 68 6.18 1.22 -13.10
N LEU A 69 6.49 1.15 -11.81
CA LEU A 69 7.74 1.64 -11.23
C LEU A 69 8.62 0.46 -10.80
N SER A 70 9.91 0.53 -11.13
CA SER A 70 10.89 -0.47 -10.72
C SER A 70 11.06 -0.52 -9.20
N ARG A 71 11.13 -1.74 -8.67
CA ARG A 71 11.44 -2.06 -7.28
C ARG A 71 12.94 -2.31 -7.07
N HIS A 72 13.77 -2.18 -8.10
CA HIS A 72 15.22 -2.31 -7.94
C HIS A 72 15.77 -1.24 -6.98
N GLY A 73 16.34 -1.68 -5.85
CA GLY A 73 16.81 -0.82 -4.77
C GLY A 73 15.77 -0.55 -3.67
N LEU A 74 14.52 -1.01 -3.82
CA LEU A 74 13.54 -1.07 -2.74
C LEU A 74 13.85 -2.28 -1.86
N ILE A 75 13.93 -2.05 -0.55
CA ILE A 75 14.02 -3.13 0.42
C ILE A 75 12.65 -3.83 0.45
N SER A 76 12.56 -5.01 -0.17
CA SER A 76 11.29 -5.74 -0.30
C SER A 76 10.73 -6.17 1.05
N LEU A 77 9.44 -5.89 1.25
CA LEU A 77 8.61 -6.46 2.30
C LEU A 77 7.82 -7.64 1.73
N VAL A 78 6.97 -7.38 0.71
CA VAL A 78 6.16 -8.38 -0.01
C VAL A 78 6.32 -8.13 -1.51
N ASN A 79 7.15 -8.92 -2.18
CA ASN A 79 7.51 -8.68 -3.58
C ASN A 79 6.31 -8.60 -4.53
N SER A 80 5.26 -9.37 -4.26
CA SER A 80 4.08 -9.39 -5.12
C SER A 80 3.09 -8.25 -4.87
N LEU A 81 3.34 -7.39 -3.87
CA LEU A 81 2.46 -6.30 -3.45
C LEU A 81 3.17 -4.94 -3.29
N ASP A 82 4.49 -4.95 -3.10
CA ASP A 82 5.31 -3.75 -2.92
C ASP A 82 5.26 -2.88 -4.18
N VAL A 83 4.95 -1.61 -4.00
CA VAL A 83 4.97 -0.62 -5.08
C VAL A 83 5.65 0.66 -4.58
N PRO A 84 6.70 1.17 -5.25
CA PRO A 84 7.21 2.51 -5.02
C PRO A 84 6.09 3.51 -5.28
N ALA A 85 5.92 4.48 -4.38
CA ALA A 85 4.79 5.38 -4.37
C ALA A 85 5.24 6.83 -4.24
N ILE A 86 4.33 7.78 -4.50
CA ILE A 86 4.66 9.21 -4.57
C ILE A 86 3.75 9.98 -3.62
N PHE A 87 4.33 10.88 -2.82
CA PHE A 87 3.63 11.88 -2.04
C PHE A 87 3.77 13.27 -2.69
N THR A 88 2.68 14.06 -2.70
CA THR A 88 2.69 15.49 -3.05
C THR A 88 1.76 16.33 -2.17
N LYS A 89 1.97 17.65 -2.13
CA LYS A 89 1.22 18.54 -1.21
C LYS A 89 -0.18 18.92 -1.72
N ILE A 90 -0.30 19.25 -3.00
CA ILE A 90 -1.56 19.75 -3.60
C ILE A 90 -1.79 19.18 -5.00
N ILE A 91 -3.04 19.06 -5.41
CA ILE A 91 -3.47 18.49 -6.70
C ILE A 91 -2.87 19.25 -7.89
N GLN A 92 -2.72 20.57 -7.82
CA GLN A 92 -2.07 21.34 -8.90
C GLN A 92 -0.57 21.00 -9.05
N GLN A 93 0.08 20.54 -7.98
CA GLN A 93 1.44 19.99 -8.04
C GLN A 93 1.44 18.50 -8.40
N LEU A 94 0.34 17.78 -8.19
CA LEU A 94 0.17 16.40 -8.70
C LEU A 94 0.17 16.39 -10.24
N SER A 95 -0.54 17.30 -10.91
CA SER A 95 -0.61 17.33 -12.38
C SER A 95 0.70 17.76 -13.05
N ALA A 96 1.47 18.67 -12.45
CA ALA A 96 2.75 19.12 -13.02
C ALA A 96 3.96 18.32 -12.52
N ASN A 97 4.05 18.03 -11.21
CA ASN A 97 5.25 17.43 -10.61
C ASN A 97 5.10 15.93 -10.32
N SER A 98 3.94 15.43 -9.88
CA SER A 98 3.79 13.96 -9.71
C SER A 98 3.72 13.24 -11.03
N LEU A 99 3.05 13.82 -12.04
CA LEU A 99 3.06 13.25 -13.38
C LEU A 99 4.49 13.22 -13.93
N LEU A 100 5.24 14.32 -13.78
CA LEU A 100 6.66 14.35 -14.18
C LEU A 100 7.50 13.33 -13.39
N THR A 101 7.37 13.26 -12.07
CA THR A 101 8.06 12.26 -11.23
C THR A 101 7.70 10.83 -11.67
N LEU A 102 6.42 10.57 -11.91
CA LEU A 102 5.93 9.29 -12.42
C LEU A 102 6.52 8.98 -13.79
N GLU A 103 6.50 9.92 -14.73
CA GLU A 103 7.04 9.78 -16.08
C GLU A 103 8.55 9.51 -16.08
N LEU A 104 9.30 10.14 -15.16
CA LEU A 104 10.73 9.93 -14.98
C LEU A 104 11.05 8.57 -14.36
N MET A 105 10.20 8.08 -13.45
CA MET A 105 10.42 6.81 -12.75
C MET A 105 9.85 5.60 -13.51
N ALA A 106 8.85 5.81 -14.38
CA ALA A 106 8.08 4.75 -14.99
C ALA A 106 8.73 4.12 -16.22
N GLY A 107 8.55 2.81 -16.33
CA GLY A 107 8.93 2.02 -17.50
C GLY A 107 9.79 0.81 -17.14
N ILE A 108 10.21 0.11 -18.19
CA ILE A 108 11.03 -1.10 -18.08
C ILE A 108 12.36 -0.81 -17.38
N ASP A 109 12.69 -1.66 -16.42
CA ASP A 109 14.00 -1.75 -15.80
C ASP A 109 14.56 -3.15 -15.99
N VAL A 110 15.69 -3.25 -16.68
CA VAL A 110 16.40 -4.52 -16.88
C VAL A 110 16.84 -5.19 -15.58
N LYS A 111 16.94 -4.42 -14.48
CA LYS A 111 17.25 -4.94 -13.14
C LYS A 111 16.02 -5.36 -12.33
N ASP A 112 14.82 -5.15 -12.86
CA ASP A 112 13.56 -5.59 -12.25
C ASP A 112 12.67 -6.28 -13.27
N SER A 113 12.72 -7.62 -13.24
CA SER A 113 11.90 -8.51 -14.07
C SER A 113 10.38 -8.34 -13.92
N THR A 114 9.91 -7.58 -12.92
CA THR A 114 8.48 -7.33 -12.68
C THR A 114 7.99 -6.01 -13.27
N THR A 115 8.88 -5.20 -13.85
CA THR A 115 8.48 -4.02 -14.60
C THR A 115 7.74 -4.41 -15.88
N VAL A 116 6.68 -3.68 -16.19
CA VAL A 116 5.84 -3.91 -17.36
C VAL A 116 5.82 -2.64 -18.20
N ASP A 117 5.92 -2.81 -19.52
CA ASP A 117 5.79 -1.71 -20.46
C ASP A 117 4.31 -1.37 -20.58
N PHE A 118 3.89 -0.35 -19.84
CA PHE A 118 2.57 0.23 -20.00
C PHE A 118 2.67 1.29 -21.09
N GLU A 119 1.75 1.26 -22.06
CA GLU A 119 1.52 2.44 -22.90
C GLU A 119 1.33 3.63 -21.97
N ARG A 120 2.28 4.58 -22.01
CA ARG A 120 2.24 5.75 -21.15
C ARG A 120 0.93 6.46 -21.43
N CYS A 121 0.00 6.41 -20.47
CA CYS A 121 -1.25 7.16 -20.55
C CYS A 121 -0.88 8.62 -20.67
N LYS A 122 -0.93 9.16 -21.90
CA LYS A 122 -1.03 10.60 -22.07
C LYS A 122 -2.23 11.04 -21.24
N PRO A 123 -2.13 12.08 -20.40
CA PRO A 123 -3.27 12.57 -19.65
C PRO A 123 -4.38 12.92 -20.65
N ALA A 124 -5.37 12.04 -20.79
CA ALA A 124 -6.53 12.33 -21.58
C ALA A 124 -7.44 13.15 -20.68
N VAL A 125 -7.59 14.44 -21.00
CA VAL A 125 -8.63 15.27 -20.39
C VAL A 125 -9.96 14.72 -20.91
N LYS A 126 -10.52 13.75 -20.20
CA LYS A 126 -11.91 13.33 -20.42
C LYS A 126 -12.83 14.41 -19.87
N ASP A 127 -13.93 14.67 -20.57
CA ASP A 127 -15.03 15.45 -20.01
C ASP A 127 -15.54 14.73 -18.76
N LEU A 128 -15.48 15.40 -17.61
CA LEU A 128 -15.89 14.83 -16.32
C LEU A 128 -17.35 14.39 -16.34
N LYS A 129 -18.21 15.04 -17.13
CA LYS A 129 -19.64 14.67 -17.29
C LYS A 129 -19.84 13.26 -17.83
N SER A 130 -18.86 12.73 -18.55
CA SER A 130 -18.92 11.40 -19.15
C SER A 130 -18.49 10.28 -18.20
N LEU A 131 -17.93 10.61 -17.03
CA LEU A 131 -17.35 9.64 -16.11
C LEU A 131 -18.42 8.91 -15.31
N LYS A 132 -18.35 7.58 -15.34
CA LYS A 132 -19.12 6.70 -14.46
C LYS A 132 -18.28 6.37 -13.22
N ILE A 133 -18.71 6.87 -12.06
CA ILE A 133 -18.01 6.73 -10.78
C ILE A 133 -18.76 5.72 -9.90
N GLY A 134 -18.06 4.67 -9.48
CA GLY A 134 -18.60 3.61 -8.63
C GLY A 134 -18.43 3.89 -7.14
N LEU A 135 -19.48 3.63 -6.36
CA LEU A 135 -19.50 3.62 -4.90
C LEU A 135 -19.65 2.17 -4.40
N PRO A 136 -18.59 1.53 -3.89
CA PRO A 136 -18.64 0.13 -3.50
C PRO A 136 -19.44 -0.07 -2.21
N LYS A 137 -20.49 -0.89 -2.28
CA LYS A 137 -21.37 -1.15 -1.13
C LYS A 137 -20.63 -1.83 0.04
N GLU A 138 -19.65 -2.68 -0.24
CA GLU A 138 -18.85 -3.39 0.77
C GLU A 138 -17.90 -2.48 1.56
N TYR A 139 -17.78 -1.21 1.16
CA TYR A 139 -17.00 -0.21 1.87
C TYR A 139 -17.85 0.56 2.89
N PHE A 140 -19.17 0.44 2.90
CA PHE A 140 -20.01 0.95 3.99
C PHE A 140 -19.98 -0.02 5.18
N THR A 141 -18.93 0.06 5.97
CA THR A 141 -18.71 -0.78 7.15
C THR A 141 -19.17 -0.08 8.43
N ASP A 142 -19.50 -0.86 9.45
CA ASP A 142 -19.86 -0.33 10.79
C ASP A 142 -18.69 0.43 11.44
N ASP A 143 -17.45 0.13 11.05
CA ASP A 143 -16.23 0.77 11.54
C ASP A 143 -16.00 2.18 10.96
N LEU A 144 -16.77 2.61 9.95
CA LEU A 144 -16.63 3.96 9.40
C LEU A 144 -17.21 5.01 10.34
N SER A 145 -16.41 6.04 10.65
CA SER A 145 -16.91 7.17 11.40
C SER A 145 -18.00 7.91 10.62
N LYS A 146 -18.97 8.47 11.35
CA LYS A 146 -20.03 9.28 10.74
C LYS A 146 -19.46 10.49 9.98
N SER A 147 -18.33 11.04 10.42
CA SER A 147 -17.65 12.15 9.72
C SER A 147 -17.12 11.72 8.37
N VAL A 148 -16.48 10.55 8.27
CA VAL A 148 -15.95 10.01 7.01
C VAL A 148 -17.07 9.68 6.03
N VAL A 149 -18.14 9.02 6.50
CA VAL A 149 -19.31 8.73 5.64
C VAL A 149 -19.92 10.03 5.10
N LYS A 150 -20.11 11.03 5.96
CA LYS A 150 -20.66 12.33 5.57
C LYS A 150 -19.79 12.99 4.49
N LEU A 151 -18.48 13.09 4.72
CA LEU A 151 -17.54 13.69 3.77
C LEU A 151 -17.50 12.94 2.44
N TRP A 152 -17.50 11.59 2.49
CA TRP A 152 -17.51 10.76 1.29
C TRP A 152 -18.75 11.02 0.43
N MET A 153 -19.93 11.11 1.06
CA MET A 153 -21.17 11.42 0.36
C MET A 153 -21.27 12.87 -0.12
N GLU A 154 -20.69 13.82 0.61
CA GLU A 154 -20.56 15.23 0.17
C GLU A 154 -19.71 15.33 -1.10
N VAL A 155 -18.57 14.62 -1.15
CA VAL A 155 -17.70 14.55 -2.34
C VAL A 155 -18.43 13.89 -3.51
N ALA A 156 -19.15 12.78 -3.27
CA ALA A 156 -19.95 12.12 -4.30
C ALA A 156 -21.00 13.08 -4.87
N THR A 157 -21.77 13.75 -4.00
CA THR A 157 -22.78 14.73 -4.38
C THR A 157 -22.18 15.90 -5.18
N LEU A 158 -21.00 16.38 -4.80
CA LEU A 158 -20.32 17.44 -5.55
C LEU A 158 -19.93 16.98 -6.97
N LEU A 159 -19.40 15.76 -7.11
CA LEU A 159 -19.05 15.18 -8.40
C LEU A 159 -20.27 15.06 -9.33
N GLU A 160 -21.41 14.65 -8.79
CA GLU A 160 -22.65 14.56 -9.56
C GLU A 160 -23.21 15.95 -9.91
N THR A 161 -23.39 16.83 -8.92
CA THR A 161 -24.11 18.11 -9.08
C THR A 161 -23.30 19.18 -9.81
N THR A 162 -21.98 19.25 -9.56
CA THR A 162 -21.12 20.31 -10.12
C THR A 162 -20.45 19.87 -11.41
N PHE A 163 -20.01 18.61 -11.47
CA PHE A 163 -19.26 18.09 -12.62
C PHE A 163 -20.10 17.20 -13.54
N GLY A 164 -21.35 16.87 -13.17
CA GLY A 164 -22.26 16.08 -14.00
C GLY A 164 -21.84 14.62 -14.13
N CYS A 165 -20.99 14.11 -13.24
CA CYS A 165 -20.56 12.71 -13.25
C CYS A 165 -21.74 11.77 -12.96
N LYS A 166 -21.72 10.56 -13.50
CA LYS A 166 -22.72 9.54 -13.19
C LYS A 166 -22.26 8.68 -12.01
N LEU A 167 -22.91 8.83 -10.86
CA LEU A 167 -22.69 7.94 -9.72
C LEU A 167 -23.44 6.61 -9.91
N VAL A 168 -22.80 5.50 -9.57
CA VAL A 168 -23.45 4.19 -9.51
C VAL A 168 -23.01 3.42 -8.27
N GLU A 169 -23.94 2.72 -7.63
CA GLU A 169 -23.58 1.71 -6.64
C GLU A 169 -22.94 0.51 -7.36
N VAL A 170 -21.88 -0.05 -6.77
CA VAL A 170 -21.14 -1.20 -7.32
C VAL A 170 -20.84 -2.23 -6.24
N SER A 171 -20.47 -3.44 -6.65
CA SER A 171 -20.20 -4.56 -5.73
C SER A 171 -18.82 -5.17 -5.97
N LEU A 172 -18.03 -5.19 -4.90
CA LEU A 172 -16.73 -5.84 -4.73
C LEU A 172 -16.85 -6.90 -3.61
N PRO A 173 -17.60 -8.00 -3.83
CA PRO A 173 -18.00 -8.93 -2.78
C PRO A 173 -16.85 -9.62 -2.06
N HIS A 174 -15.66 -9.66 -2.65
CA HIS A 174 -14.49 -10.28 -2.02
C HIS A 174 -13.65 -9.30 -1.17
N THR A 175 -14.03 -8.02 -1.10
CA THR A 175 -13.37 -7.02 -0.24
C THR A 175 -13.19 -7.49 1.21
N PRO A 176 -14.19 -8.10 1.88
CA PRO A 176 -14.05 -8.55 3.26
C PRO A 176 -12.96 -9.61 3.49
N TYR A 177 -12.54 -10.31 2.43
CA TYR A 177 -11.47 -11.31 2.51
C TYR A 177 -10.07 -10.72 2.30
N SER A 178 -9.96 -9.47 1.87
CA SER A 178 -8.69 -8.81 1.52
C SER A 178 -7.69 -8.84 2.66
N ILE A 179 -8.09 -8.42 3.86
CA ILE A 179 -7.25 -8.44 5.07
C ILE A 179 -6.62 -9.81 5.30
N ARG A 180 -7.45 -10.87 5.35
CA ARG A 180 -6.95 -12.24 5.60
C ARG A 180 -6.05 -12.73 4.47
N CYS A 181 -6.41 -12.41 3.23
CA CYS A 181 -5.63 -12.76 2.05
C CYS A 181 -4.26 -12.09 2.06
N TYR A 182 -4.22 -10.79 2.38
CA TYR A 182 -3.02 -9.99 2.51
C TYR A 182 -2.09 -10.56 3.58
N HIS A 183 -2.58 -10.85 4.79
CA HIS A 183 -1.72 -11.40 5.84
C HIS A 183 -1.11 -12.74 5.46
N VAL A 184 -1.89 -13.66 4.86
CA VAL A 184 -1.35 -14.97 4.47
C VAL A 184 -0.29 -14.84 3.37
N ILE A 185 -0.52 -14.02 2.35
CA ILE A 185 0.45 -13.80 1.26
C ILE A 185 1.66 -13.01 1.78
N GLY A 186 1.40 -11.88 2.43
CA GLY A 186 2.39 -10.95 2.91
C GLY A 186 3.33 -11.59 3.91
N GLU A 187 2.82 -12.30 4.92
CA GLU A 187 3.67 -12.95 5.92
C GLU A 187 4.48 -14.09 5.31
N SER A 188 3.91 -14.86 4.37
CA SER A 188 4.66 -15.88 3.63
C SER A 188 5.86 -15.29 2.88
N GLU A 189 5.67 -14.16 2.19
CA GLU A 189 6.75 -13.48 1.48
C GLU A 189 7.72 -12.77 2.42
N ILE A 190 7.24 -12.19 3.53
CA ILE A 190 8.10 -11.57 4.55
C ILE A 190 9.04 -12.62 5.15
N ALA A 191 8.55 -13.82 5.48
CA ALA A 191 9.38 -14.89 6.01
C ALA A 191 10.53 -15.25 5.05
N SER A 192 10.26 -15.29 3.74
CA SER A 192 11.27 -15.55 2.71
C SER A 192 12.19 -14.35 2.49
N ASN A 193 11.64 -13.14 2.32
CA ASN A 193 12.41 -11.93 2.02
C ASN A 193 13.36 -11.54 3.14
N MET A 194 12.92 -11.69 4.39
CA MET A 194 13.69 -11.37 5.57
C MET A 194 14.72 -12.44 5.93
N ALA A 195 14.74 -13.59 5.24
CA ALA A 195 15.71 -14.66 5.51
C ALA A 195 17.17 -14.23 5.25
N ARG A 196 17.37 -13.26 4.35
CA ARG A 196 18.69 -12.71 3.98
C ARG A 196 19.39 -11.92 5.10
N TYR A 197 18.65 -11.49 6.12
CA TYR A 197 19.23 -10.76 7.25
C TYR A 197 19.68 -11.79 8.29
N ASP A 198 20.94 -12.20 8.16
CA ASP A 198 21.56 -13.25 8.98
C ASP A 198 22.83 -12.77 9.71
N GLY A 199 23.26 -11.53 9.46
CA GLY A 199 24.45 -10.92 10.05
C GLY A 199 25.77 -11.41 9.44
N ILE A 200 25.75 -12.14 8.32
CA ILE A 200 26.96 -12.66 7.67
C ILE A 200 27.57 -11.64 6.72
N GLU A 201 26.80 -11.19 5.72
CA GLU A 201 27.28 -10.27 4.68
C GLU A 201 27.14 -8.80 5.09
N TYR A 202 26.07 -8.47 5.82
CA TYR A 202 25.75 -7.09 6.21
C TYR A 202 24.79 -7.04 7.41
N GLY A 203 24.66 -5.87 8.01
CA GLY A 203 23.70 -5.59 9.08
C GLY A 203 24.21 -5.95 10.48
N HIS A 204 23.26 -6.15 11.40
CA HIS A 204 23.56 -6.49 12.80
C HIS A 204 24.08 -7.91 12.92
N ARG A 205 25.17 -8.09 13.67
CA ARG A 205 25.76 -9.38 14.00
C ARG A 205 26.11 -9.40 15.48
N VAL A 206 25.72 -10.46 16.16
CA VAL A 206 26.15 -10.68 17.55
C VAL A 206 27.65 -10.97 17.64
N GLU A 207 28.30 -10.44 18.67
CA GLU A 207 29.75 -10.59 18.86
C GLU A 207 30.14 -12.01 19.29
N GLU A 208 29.36 -12.62 20.20
CA GLU A 208 29.63 -13.95 20.71
C GLU A 208 28.57 -14.96 20.24
N SER A 209 29.00 -16.08 19.69
CA SER A 209 28.11 -17.18 19.32
C SER A 209 28.82 -18.53 19.37
N SER A 210 28.11 -19.57 19.78
CA SER A 210 28.67 -20.92 19.93
C SER A 210 28.71 -21.71 18.62
N SER A 211 27.95 -21.28 17.61
CA SER A 211 27.84 -21.93 16.30
C SER A 211 27.22 -20.98 15.28
N LEU A 212 27.33 -21.31 13.99
CA LEU A 212 26.70 -20.53 12.92
C LEU A 212 25.18 -20.41 13.09
N SER A 213 24.48 -21.50 13.45
CA SER A 213 23.04 -21.47 13.66
C SER A 213 22.64 -20.59 14.84
N ASN A 214 23.41 -20.64 15.93
CA ASN A 214 23.22 -19.79 17.09
C ASN A 214 23.47 -18.31 16.75
N MET A 215 24.53 -18.01 16.01
CA MET A 215 24.85 -16.67 15.52
C MET A 215 23.71 -16.05 14.70
N VAL A 216 23.18 -16.80 13.71
CA VAL A 216 22.07 -16.35 12.88
C VAL A 216 20.81 -16.13 13.72
N ALA A 217 20.49 -17.06 14.62
CA ALA A 217 19.31 -16.97 15.46
C ALA A 217 19.35 -15.74 16.39
N LEU A 218 20.47 -15.50 17.06
CA LEU A 218 20.64 -14.37 17.98
C LEU A 218 20.69 -13.03 17.23
N SER A 219 21.42 -12.94 16.11
CA SER A 219 21.48 -11.72 15.29
C SER A 219 20.09 -11.30 14.81
N ARG A 220 19.26 -12.27 14.42
CA ARG A 220 17.86 -12.02 14.03
C ARG A 220 16.97 -11.71 15.22
N GLN A 221 17.19 -12.33 16.37
CA GLN A 221 16.44 -12.05 17.59
C GLN A 221 16.67 -10.61 18.05
N GLU A 222 17.91 -10.13 18.04
CA GLU A 222 18.27 -8.76 18.44
C GLU A 222 17.93 -7.73 17.36
N GLY A 223 18.15 -8.05 16.08
CA GLY A 223 17.95 -7.12 14.98
C GLY A 223 16.49 -6.89 14.59
N PHE A 224 15.61 -7.87 14.78
CA PHE A 224 14.19 -7.73 14.46
C PHE A 224 13.33 -7.44 15.69
N ASN A 225 12.47 -6.44 15.56
CA ASN A 225 11.44 -6.19 16.55
C ASN A 225 10.36 -7.30 16.58
N GLU A 226 9.47 -7.23 17.57
CA GLU A 226 8.42 -8.23 17.75
C GLU A 226 7.49 -8.37 16.55
N VAL A 227 7.05 -7.26 15.94
CA VAL A 227 6.14 -7.26 14.78
C VAL A 227 6.74 -8.04 13.61
N VAL A 228 8.00 -7.80 13.29
CA VAL A 228 8.70 -8.50 12.21
C VAL A 228 8.88 -9.98 12.55
N ARG A 229 9.30 -10.31 13.78
CA ARG A 229 9.46 -11.71 14.22
C ARG A 229 8.14 -12.48 14.17
N ARG A 230 7.02 -11.86 14.59
CA ARG A 230 5.67 -12.44 14.53
C ARG A 230 5.26 -12.76 13.09
N ARG A 231 5.48 -11.83 12.17
CA ARG A 231 5.18 -12.02 10.74
C ARG A 231 6.06 -13.12 10.10
N ILE A 232 7.34 -13.20 10.47
CA ILE A 232 8.23 -14.29 10.01
C ILE A 232 7.73 -15.65 10.53
N LEU A 233 7.35 -15.74 11.80
CA LEU A 233 6.84 -16.98 12.40
C LEU A 233 5.54 -17.45 11.71
N ALA A 234 4.58 -16.55 11.55
CA ALA A 234 3.30 -16.84 10.89
C ALA A 234 3.49 -17.18 9.40
N GLY A 235 4.37 -16.47 8.71
CA GLY A 235 4.74 -16.76 7.33
C GLY A 235 5.32 -18.16 7.14
N ASN A 236 6.28 -18.55 8.00
CA ASN A 236 6.81 -19.91 8.01
C ASN A 236 5.68 -20.94 8.23
N TYR A 237 4.75 -20.67 9.16
CA TYR A 237 3.58 -21.53 9.36
C TYR A 237 2.67 -21.66 8.13
N PHE A 238 2.43 -20.57 7.39
CA PHE A 238 1.61 -20.60 6.17
C PHE A 238 2.29 -21.34 5.01
N LEU A 239 3.62 -21.35 4.99
CA LEU A 239 4.44 -22.08 4.03
C LEU A 239 4.62 -23.57 4.40
N LEU A 240 4.32 -23.98 5.64
CA LEU A 240 4.31 -25.39 6.00
C LEU A 240 3.21 -26.14 5.22
N LYS A 241 3.62 -27.25 4.61
CA LYS A 241 2.71 -28.18 3.95
C LYS A 241 1.78 -28.81 4.98
N ARG A 242 0.46 -28.66 4.80
CA ARG A 242 -0.51 -29.41 5.60
C ARG A 242 -0.86 -30.71 4.87
N TYR A 243 -0.66 -31.84 5.54
CA TYR A 243 -1.23 -33.11 5.11
C TYR A 243 -2.74 -33.06 5.40
N ASN A 244 -3.56 -33.34 4.39
CA ASN A 244 -5.00 -33.50 4.55
C ASN A 244 -5.38 -34.77 3.79
N GLU A 245 -5.96 -35.75 4.47
CA GLU A 245 -6.23 -37.08 3.90
C GLU A 245 -7.27 -37.04 2.77
N ASN A 246 -8.11 -35.99 2.73
CA ASN A 246 -9.23 -35.90 1.80
C ASN A 246 -9.06 -34.87 0.67
N TYR A 247 -8.01 -34.04 0.69
CA TYR A 247 -7.75 -33.03 -0.33
C TYR A 247 -6.24 -32.94 -0.56
N PHE A 248 -5.84 -32.87 -1.84
CA PHE A 248 -4.47 -32.62 -2.27
C PHE A 248 -3.70 -31.70 -1.31
N ASN A 249 -2.43 -32.01 -1.08
CA ASN A 249 -1.53 -31.17 -0.29
C ASN A 249 -1.59 -29.70 -0.75
N ILE A 250 -2.23 -28.81 0.01
CA ILE A 250 -2.41 -27.40 -0.34
C ILE A 250 -1.74 -26.53 0.72
N TYR A 251 -0.85 -25.65 0.26
CA TYR A 251 -0.30 -24.57 1.09
C TYR A 251 -1.36 -23.50 1.34
N ARG A 252 -1.37 -22.91 2.54
CA ARG A 252 -2.30 -21.81 2.87
C ARG A 252 -2.07 -20.61 1.95
N SER A 253 -0.81 -20.35 1.59
CA SER A 253 -0.41 -19.34 0.61
C SER A 253 -1.05 -19.57 -0.77
N THR A 254 -1.15 -20.83 -1.23
CA THR A 254 -1.85 -21.16 -2.48
C THR A 254 -3.35 -20.88 -2.40
N SER A 255 -4.00 -21.21 -1.29
CA SER A 255 -5.42 -20.86 -1.08
C SER A 255 -5.63 -19.35 -1.06
N ALA A 256 -4.75 -18.60 -0.39
CA ALA A 256 -4.80 -17.15 -0.38
C ALA A 256 -4.59 -16.54 -1.78
N ALA A 257 -3.69 -17.10 -2.60
CA ALA A 257 -3.50 -16.67 -3.99
C ALA A 257 -4.77 -16.86 -4.84
N LYS A 258 -5.58 -17.90 -4.59
CA LYS A 258 -6.88 -18.08 -5.24
C LYS A 258 -7.87 -16.99 -4.82
N VAL A 259 -7.93 -16.65 -3.53
CA VAL A 259 -8.76 -15.53 -3.04
C VAL A 259 -8.30 -14.19 -3.62
N ARG A 260 -6.97 -13.96 -3.72
CA ARG A 260 -6.40 -12.77 -4.39
C ARG A 260 -6.91 -12.65 -5.83
N ARG A 261 -6.99 -13.76 -6.57
CA ARG A 261 -7.57 -13.76 -7.93
C ARG A 261 -9.06 -13.39 -7.92
N LEU A 262 -9.85 -13.84 -6.94
CA LEU A 262 -11.26 -13.44 -6.83
C LEU A 262 -11.40 -11.93 -6.59
N ILE A 263 -10.57 -11.37 -5.70
CA ILE A 263 -10.51 -9.92 -5.45
C ILE A 263 -10.14 -9.16 -6.73
N ALA A 264 -9.10 -9.61 -7.45
CA ALA A 264 -8.71 -9.00 -8.72
C ALA A 264 -9.82 -9.07 -9.77
N ASN A 265 -10.55 -10.19 -9.82
CA ASN A 265 -11.66 -10.39 -10.74
C ASN A 265 -12.84 -9.44 -10.46
N ASP A 266 -13.07 -9.03 -9.21
CA ASP A 266 -14.10 -8.04 -8.89
C ASP A 266 -13.79 -6.69 -9.55
N PHE A 267 -12.54 -6.22 -9.45
CA PHE A 267 -12.11 -5.00 -10.15
C PHE A 267 -12.14 -5.18 -11.67
N TYR A 268 -11.71 -6.34 -12.18
CA TYR A 268 -11.77 -6.61 -13.62
C TYR A 268 -13.21 -6.52 -14.16
N ARG A 269 -14.16 -7.18 -13.50
CA ARG A 269 -15.60 -7.11 -13.83
C ARG A 269 -16.07 -5.66 -13.81
N LEU A 270 -15.75 -4.94 -12.74
CA LEU A 270 -16.16 -3.55 -12.55
C LEU A 270 -15.68 -2.60 -13.66
N PHE A 271 -14.38 -2.62 -13.96
CA PHE A 271 -13.80 -1.71 -14.95
C PHE A 271 -14.08 -2.15 -16.40
N ARG A 272 -14.14 -3.46 -16.68
CA ARG A 272 -14.28 -3.97 -18.06
C ARG A 272 -15.70 -4.29 -18.47
N GLN A 273 -16.48 -4.91 -17.58
CA GLN A 273 -17.84 -5.35 -17.89
C GLN A 273 -18.86 -4.28 -17.51
N ASP A 274 -18.78 -3.77 -16.28
CA ASP A 274 -19.71 -2.75 -15.79
C ASP A 274 -19.38 -1.35 -16.32
N LYS A 275 -18.22 -1.20 -16.99
CA LYS A 275 -17.73 0.04 -17.61
C LYS A 275 -17.70 1.23 -16.65
N VAL A 276 -17.34 0.97 -15.39
CA VAL A 276 -17.05 2.03 -14.41
C VAL A 276 -15.68 2.61 -14.76
N ASP A 277 -15.56 3.95 -14.76
CA ASP A 277 -14.29 4.62 -15.06
C ASP A 277 -13.41 4.75 -13.80
N LEU A 278 -14.03 5.07 -12.66
CA LEU A 278 -13.35 5.34 -11.39
C LEU A 278 -14.14 4.79 -10.21
N LEU A 279 -13.45 4.44 -9.13
CA LEU A 279 -14.06 4.17 -7.83
C LEU A 279 -13.79 5.35 -6.90
N LEU A 280 -14.83 5.81 -6.20
CA LEU A 280 -14.69 6.76 -5.11
C LEU A 280 -14.85 6.02 -3.79
N THR A 281 -13.79 6.03 -2.98
CA THR A 281 -13.76 5.29 -1.70
C THR A 281 -13.14 6.13 -0.60
N PRO A 282 -13.50 5.90 0.67
CA PRO A 282 -12.67 6.33 1.79
C PRO A 282 -11.31 5.59 1.73
N ILE A 283 -10.33 6.13 2.44
CA ILE A 283 -9.02 5.48 2.62
C ILE A 283 -8.82 5.01 4.05
N THR A 284 -9.25 5.79 5.03
CA THR A 284 -9.19 5.45 6.45
C THR A 284 -10.59 5.41 7.05
N PRO A 285 -10.83 4.56 8.06
CA PRO A 285 -12.14 4.44 8.73
C PRO A 285 -12.51 5.70 9.52
N SER A 286 -11.51 6.46 9.96
CA SER A 286 -11.64 7.65 10.80
C SER A 286 -10.57 8.70 10.46
N ASP A 287 -10.64 9.81 11.19
CA ASP A 287 -9.55 10.78 11.28
C ASP A 287 -8.29 10.16 11.93
N ALA A 288 -7.19 10.90 11.85
CA ALA A 288 -5.92 10.47 12.44
C ALA A 288 -6.07 10.24 13.95
N PRO A 289 -5.78 9.03 14.44
CA PRO A 289 -5.88 8.71 15.86
C PRO A 289 -4.79 9.42 16.66
N LEU A 290 -5.07 9.71 17.93
CA LEU A 290 -4.08 10.30 18.82
C LEU A 290 -2.96 9.30 19.13
N TYR A 291 -1.77 9.81 19.47
CA TYR A 291 -0.66 8.95 19.85
C TYR A 291 -0.96 8.11 21.11
N SER A 292 -1.64 8.69 22.10
CA SER A 292 -2.07 7.96 23.29
C SER A 292 -3.00 6.79 22.93
N GLU A 293 -3.99 7.01 22.07
CA GLU A 293 -4.89 5.98 21.54
C GLU A 293 -4.15 4.95 20.66
N TYR A 294 -2.99 5.34 20.11
CA TYR A 294 -2.12 4.45 19.36
C TYR A 294 -1.36 3.50 20.26
N VAL A 295 -0.77 4.00 21.34
CA VAL A 295 0.07 3.22 22.27
C VAL A 295 -0.76 2.38 23.23
N ASP A 296 -1.92 2.87 23.66
CA ASP A 296 -2.78 2.17 24.64
C ASP A 296 -3.56 1.00 24.02
N ASN A 297 -3.67 0.93 22.69
CA ASN A 297 -4.26 -0.21 21.99
C ASN A 297 -3.20 -1.30 21.78
N GLU A 298 -3.19 -2.31 22.64
CA GLU A 298 -2.16 -3.35 22.67
C GLU A 298 -2.14 -4.27 21.43
N ASP A 299 -3.22 -4.36 20.65
CA ASP A 299 -3.25 -5.22 19.46
C ASP A 299 -3.10 -4.47 18.13
N GLY A 300 -1.85 -4.23 17.75
CA GLY A 300 -1.49 -3.68 16.44
C GLY A 300 -2.00 -4.51 15.25
N TYR A 301 -2.30 -5.81 15.43
CA TYR A 301 -2.92 -6.63 14.37
C TYR A 301 -4.37 -6.21 14.13
N THR A 302 -5.17 -6.08 15.19
CA THR A 302 -6.56 -5.63 15.09
C THR A 302 -6.66 -4.25 14.43
N ARG A 303 -5.71 -3.35 14.73
CA ARG A 303 -5.63 -2.04 14.09
C ARG A 303 -5.34 -2.09 12.60
N GLU A 304 -4.33 -2.87 12.18
CA GLU A 304 -4.02 -3.07 10.75
C GLU A 304 -5.26 -3.55 9.98
N ARG A 305 -6.06 -4.45 10.58
CA ARG A 305 -7.28 -4.95 9.94
C ARG A 305 -8.32 -3.87 9.67
N THR A 306 -8.41 -2.85 10.53
CA THR A 306 -9.40 -1.77 10.39
C THR A 306 -8.86 -0.66 9.49
N ASP A 307 -7.61 -0.24 9.71
CA ASP A 307 -7.00 0.89 8.99
C ASP A 307 -6.69 0.56 7.52
N ASP A 308 -6.38 -0.70 7.21
CA ASP A 308 -5.97 -1.11 5.86
C ASP A 308 -7.11 -1.74 5.03
N TYR A 309 -8.33 -1.84 5.58
CA TYR A 309 -9.48 -2.50 4.92
C TYR A 309 -9.80 -1.90 3.55
N PHE A 310 -9.75 -0.57 3.45
CA PHE A 310 -10.08 0.15 2.22
C PHE A 310 -8.93 0.15 1.20
N THR A 311 -7.71 -0.16 1.63
CA THR A 311 -6.49 0.02 0.83
C THR A 311 -5.91 -1.29 0.29
N GLN A 312 -5.94 -2.39 1.05
CA GLN A 312 -5.36 -3.67 0.65
C GLN A 312 -5.98 -4.33 -0.60
N PRO A 313 -7.30 -4.24 -0.88
CA PRO A 313 -7.88 -4.81 -2.10
C PRO A 313 -7.16 -4.37 -3.37
N VAL A 314 -6.67 -3.12 -3.40
CA VAL A 314 -5.94 -2.53 -4.53
C VAL A 314 -4.57 -3.16 -4.72
N ASN A 315 -3.80 -3.40 -3.65
CA ASN A 315 -2.50 -4.07 -3.75
C ASN A 315 -2.68 -5.51 -4.22
N LEU A 316 -3.67 -6.22 -3.67
CA LEU A 316 -4.01 -7.58 -4.06
C LEU A 316 -4.41 -7.67 -5.55
N ALA A 317 -5.14 -6.69 -6.06
CA ALA A 317 -5.50 -6.60 -7.47
C ALA A 317 -4.38 -6.07 -8.39
N GLY A 318 -3.31 -5.49 -7.83
CA GLY A 318 -2.19 -4.93 -8.60
C GLY A 318 -2.52 -3.64 -9.38
N ILE A 319 -3.67 -3.02 -9.12
CA ILE A 319 -4.17 -1.83 -9.82
C ILE A 319 -3.66 -0.54 -9.17
N CYS A 320 -3.77 0.61 -9.84
CA CYS A 320 -3.46 1.91 -9.25
C CYS A 320 -4.56 2.37 -8.28
N LEU A 321 -4.19 3.16 -7.26
CA LEU A 321 -5.15 3.97 -6.49
C LEU A 321 -4.58 5.37 -6.24
N PHE A 322 -5.45 6.36 -6.43
CA PHE A 322 -5.20 7.76 -6.11
C PHE A 322 -5.98 8.15 -4.86
N TRP A 323 -5.30 8.71 -3.85
CA TRP A 323 -5.99 9.45 -2.80
C TRP A 323 -6.01 10.95 -3.12
N LEU A 324 -7.18 11.56 -2.97
CA LEU A 324 -7.41 12.98 -3.19
C LEU A 324 -8.18 13.55 -2.00
N ILE A 325 -7.58 14.51 -1.29
CA ILE A 325 -8.33 15.58 -0.62
C ILE A 325 -7.73 16.90 -1.08
N ASN A 326 -8.59 17.72 -1.68
CA ASN A 326 -8.65 19.15 -1.46
C ASN A 326 -10.02 19.60 -1.92
N LEU A 327 -10.99 19.54 -1.01
CA LEU A 327 -12.08 20.49 -1.06
C LEU A 327 -11.54 21.77 -0.42
N TRP A 328 -11.43 22.79 -1.27
CA TRP A 328 -11.08 24.19 -0.99
C TRP A 328 -9.58 24.53 -0.96
#